data_AF-A0A939G9L9-F1
#
_entry.id   AF-A0A939G9L9-F1
#
_cell.length_a   1.000
_cell.length_b   1.000
_cell.length_c   1.000
_cell.angle_alpha   90.00
_cell.angle_beta   90.00
_cell.angle_gamma   90.00
#
_symmetry.space_group_name_H-M   'P 1'
#
loop_
_entity.id
_entity.type
_entity.pdbx_description
1 polymer ?
#
loop_
_entity_poly.entity_id
_entity_poly.type
_entity_poly.pdbx_seq_one_letter_code
_entity_poly.pdbx_strand_id
1 'polypeptide(L)'
;MKQKQVLAAADRVWDIEGYPNYFLDAQGRLYRFNARGEIIALKRAVKRYTVGYVLKSRFFSLSQLRPMLRKHVAINPLYVI
;
A
#
# COMPACT_ATOMS: atom_id res chain seq x y z
N MET A 1 -7.53 24.51 -4.24
CA MET A 1 -8.05 23.34 -3.49
C MET A 1 -7.68 22.08 -4.27
N LYS A 2 -6.90 21.15 -3.69
CA LYS A 2 -6.51 19.90 -4.38
C LYS A 2 -7.64 18.88 -4.26
N GLN A 3 -8.15 18.46 -5.40
CA GLN A 3 -9.23 17.49 -5.56
C GLN A 3 -8.87 16.18 -4.83
N LYS A 4 -9.66 15.83 -3.81
CA LYS A 4 -9.51 14.60 -3.04
C LYS A 4 -10.11 13.48 -3.90
N GLN A 5 -9.29 12.85 -4.73
CA GLN A 5 -9.70 11.63 -5.44
C GLN A 5 -9.99 10.56 -4.40
N VAL A 6 -11.27 10.37 -4.08
CA VAL A 6 -11.76 9.17 -3.41
C VAL A 6 -11.61 8.06 -4.44
N LEU A 7 -10.52 7.31 -4.33
CA LEU A 7 -10.25 6.20 -5.23
C LEU A 7 -11.22 5.07 -4.90
N ALA A 8 -12.14 4.84 -5.82
CA ALA A 8 -12.99 3.67 -5.85
C ALA A 8 -12.13 2.39 -5.79
N ALA A 9 -12.45 1.51 -4.84
CA ALA A 9 -12.09 0.09 -4.81
C ALA A 9 -10.64 -0.27 -5.23
N ALA A 10 -9.64 0.25 -4.53
CA ALA A 10 -8.29 -0.31 -4.66
C ALA A 10 -8.27 -1.71 -4.03
N ASP A 11 -8.00 -2.73 -4.85
CA ASP A 11 -7.91 -4.11 -4.37
C ASP A 11 -6.66 -4.29 -3.49
N ARG A 12 -6.85 -4.81 -2.27
CA ARG A 12 -5.79 -5.01 -1.29
C ARG A 12 -5.17 -6.37 -1.54
N VAL A 13 -4.10 -6.42 -2.33
CA VAL A 13 -3.48 -7.69 -2.75
C VAL A 13 -2.23 -8.03 -1.93
N TRP A 14 -1.44 -7.03 -1.58
CA TRP A 14 -0.21 -7.23 -0.80
C TRP A 14 -0.16 -6.30 0.40
N ASP A 15 -0.04 -6.89 1.58
CA ASP A 15 0.27 -6.19 2.81
C ASP A 15 1.77 -5.98 2.95
N ILE A 16 2.14 -4.93 3.69
CA ILE A 16 3.53 -4.60 3.98
C ILE A 16 3.82 -4.87 5.45
N GLU A 17 4.67 -5.86 5.72
CA GLU A 17 5.11 -6.20 7.07
C GLU A 17 5.72 -4.99 7.79
N GLY A 18 5.31 -4.77 9.04
CA GLY A 18 5.70 -3.59 9.83
C GLY A 18 4.96 -2.29 9.47
N TYR A 19 4.11 -2.31 8.43
CA TYR A 19 3.35 -1.15 7.96
C TYR A 19 1.87 -1.52 7.68
N PRO A 20 1.07 -1.83 8.73
CA PRO A 20 -0.27 -2.42 8.58
C PRO A 20 -1.29 -1.54 7.85
N ASN A 21 -1.06 -0.22 7.83
CA ASN A 21 -1.94 0.73 7.14
C ASN A 21 -1.57 0.92 5.67
N TYR A 22 -0.58 0.20 5.15
CA TYR A 22 -0.07 0.33 3.79
C TYR A 22 -0.23 -0.99 3.03
N PHE A 23 -0.61 -0.90 1.76
CA PHE A 23 -0.80 -2.06 0.91
C PHE A 23 -0.58 -1.74 -0.56
N LEU A 24 -0.28 -2.77 -1.36
CA LEU A 24 -0.19 -2.68 -2.81
C LEU A 24 -1.38 -3.39 -3.47
N ASP A 25 -1.80 -2.84 -4.61
CA ASP A 25 -2.69 -3.55 -5.53
C ASP A 25 -1.93 -4.54 -6.43
N ALA A 26 -2.66 -5.26 -7.28
CA ALA A 26 -2.08 -6.19 -8.26
C ALA A 26 -1.14 -5.50 -9.27
N GLN A 27 -1.30 -4.20 -9.51
CA GLN A 27 -0.45 -3.42 -10.41
C GLN A 27 0.78 -2.82 -9.70
N GLY A 28 0.95 -3.10 -8.40
CA GLY A 28 2.05 -2.58 -7.60
C GLY A 28 1.95 -1.07 -7.34
N ARG A 29 0.74 -0.51 -7.30
CA ARG A 29 0.47 0.86 -6.83
C ARG A 29 0.28 0.82 -5.32
N LEU A 30 0.87 1.79 -4.62
CA LEU A 30 0.85 1.86 -3.16
C LEU A 30 -0.30 2.71 -2.67
N TYR A 31 -0.99 2.21 -1.65
CA TYR A 31 -2.06 2.90 -0.98
C TYR A 31 -1.82 2.85 0.53
N ARG A 32 -2.52 3.75 1.24
CA ARG A 32 -2.64 3.69 2.70
C ARG A 32 -4.05 4.01 3.16
N PHE A 33 -4.42 3.46 4.32
CA PHE A 33 -5.58 3.93 5.07
C PHE A 33 -5.21 5.18 5.87
N ASN A 34 -6.13 6.15 5.91
CA ASN A 34 -6.04 7.26 6.86
C ASN A 34 -6.81 6.94 8.16
N ALA A 35 -6.78 7.88 9.11
CA ALA A 35 -7.46 7.71 10.40
C ALA A 35 -9.00 7.54 10.29
N ARG A 36 -9.59 7.92 9.16
CA ARG A 36 -11.03 7.76 8.88
C ARG A 36 -11.33 6.49 8.07
N GLY A 37 -10.32 5.66 7.79
CA GLY A 37 -10.45 4.47 6.96
C GLY A 37 -10.50 4.76 5.45
N GLU A 38 -10.30 6.00 5.01
CA GLU A 38 -10.27 6.32 3.57
C GLU A 38 -8.94 5.84 2.95
N ILE A 39 -9.02 5.34 1.71
CA ILE A 39 -7.86 4.90 0.93
C ILE A 39 -7.21 6.10 0.25
N ILE A 40 -5.90 6.26 0.43
CA ILE A 40 -5.08 7.30 -0.19
C ILE A 40 -4.01 6.64 -1.05
N ALA A 41 -4.00 6.95 -2.35
CA ALA A 41 -2.89 6.55 -3.22
C ALA A 41 -1.61 7.34 -2.92
N LEU A 42 -0.50 6.62 -2.92
CA LEU A 42 0.84 7.15 -2.74
C LEU A 42 1.59 7.06 -4.06
N LYS A 43 2.15 8.19 -4.48
CA LYS A 43 2.94 8.27 -5.71
C LYS A 43 4.31 7.61 -5.50
N ARG A 44 4.85 7.05 -6.59
CA ARG A 44 6.26 6.65 -6.63
C ARG A 44 7.15 7.88 -6.43
N ALA A 45 8.25 7.67 -5.74
CA ALA A 45 9.32 8.65 -5.60
C ALA A 45 10.58 8.14 -6.29
N VAL A 46 11.36 9.07 -6.83
CA VAL A 46 12.69 8.80 -7.36
C VAL A 46 13.70 9.44 -6.42
N LYS A 47 14.66 8.67 -5.94
CA LYS A 47 15.80 9.17 -5.15
C LYS A 47 17.08 8.82 -5.90
N ARG A 48 17.77 9.84 -6.41
CA ARG A 48 18.88 9.68 -7.39
C ARG A 48 18.39 8.96 -8.65
N TYR A 49 18.73 7.68 -8.79
CA TYR A 49 18.35 6.80 -9.91
C TYR A 49 17.48 5.63 -9.47
N THR A 50 17.06 5.60 -8.20
CA THR A 50 16.28 4.49 -7.63
C THR A 50 14.81 4.87 -7.48
N VAL A 51 13.94 4.04 -8.04
CA VAL A 51 12.48 4.14 -7.89
C VAL A 51 12.04 3.42 -6.63
N GLY A 52 11.09 4.03 -5.91
CA GLY A 52 10.56 3.46 -4.68
C GLY A 52 9.36 4.21 -4.15
N TYR A 53 9.08 3.99 -2.87
CA TYR A 53 7.98 4.63 -2.15
C TYR A 53 8.45 5.20 -0.82
N VAL A 54 7.69 6.18 -0.32
CA VAL A 54 7.89 6.74 1.02
C VAL A 54 6.82 6.20 1.96
N LEU A 55 7.26 5.48 3.00
CA LEU A 55 6.42 4.94 4.05
C LEU A 55 6.78 5.63 5.36
N LYS A 56 5.80 6.25 6.04
CA LYS A 56 5.99 6.98 7.32
C LYS A 56 7.28 7.84 7.34
N SER A 57 7.55 8.57 6.26
CA SER A 57 8.72 9.45 6.07
C SER A 57 10.07 8.78 5.71
N ARG A 58 10.14 7.46 5.54
CA ARG A 58 11.35 6.77 5.05
C ARG A 58 11.17 6.31 3.61
N PHE A 59 12.18 6.56 2.78
CA PHE A 59 12.24 6.04 1.41
C PHE A 59 12.67 4.56 1.42
N PHE A 60 11.93 3.73 0.71
CA PHE A 60 12.26 2.34 0.42
C PHE A 60 12.30 2.12 -1.08
N SER A 61 13.39 1.54 -1.57
CA SER A 61 13.43 1.07 -2.97
C SER A 61 12.48 -0.12 -3.16
N LEU A 62 12.11 -0.41 -4.41
CA LEU A 62 11.28 -1.59 -4.71
C LEU A 62 11.94 -2.89 -4.22
N SER A 63 13.27 -3.01 -4.33
CA SER A 63 14.03 -4.18 -3.85
C SER A 63 13.97 -4.33 -2.33
N GLN A 64 13.90 -3.22 -1.58
CA GLN A 64 13.74 -3.25 -0.12
C GLN A 64 12.31 -3.57 0.31
N LEU A 65 11.31 -3.15 -0.47
CA LEU A 65 9.90 -3.42 -0.17
C LEU A 65 9.52 -4.88 -0.43
N ARG A 66 10.02 -5.47 -1.52
CA ARG A 66 9.66 -6.84 -1.95
C ARG A 66 9.73 -7.91 -0.85
N PRO A 67 10.80 -8.03 -0.04
CA PRO A 67 10.87 -9.04 1.01
C PRO A 67 9.83 -8.84 2.13
N MET A 68 9.30 -7.63 2.29
CA MET A 68 8.30 -7.28 3.31
C MET A 68 6.86 -7.53 2.83
N LEU A 69 6.67 -7.89 1.55
CA LEU A 69 5.34 -8.12 1.00
C LEU A 69 4.78 -9.45 1.52
N ARG A 70 3.53 -9.40 1.95
CA ARG A 70 2.76 -10.57 2.38
C ARG A 70 1.46 -10.58 1.57
N LYS A 71 1.12 -11.73 1.00
CA LYS A 71 -0.13 -11.83 0.22
C LYS A 71 -1.30 -11.58 1.16
N HIS A 72 -2.16 -10.64 0.81
CA HIS A 72 -3.37 -10.41 1.58
C HIS A 72 -4.28 -11.63 1.44
N VAL A 73 -4.61 -12.25 2.56
CA VAL A 73 -5.60 -13.33 2.62
C VAL A 73 -6.87 -12.68 3.13
N ALA A 74 -7.84 -12.48 2.25
CA ALA A 74 -9.18 -12.12 2.68
C ALA A 74 -9.71 -13.28 3.52
N ILE A 75 -9.80 -13.08 4.84
CA ILE A 75 -10.48 -14.03 5.71
C ILE A 75 -11.94 -14.00 5.26
N ASN A 76 -12.37 -15.02 4.53
CA ASN A 76 -13.78 -15.20 4.22
C ASN A 76 -14.48 -15.55 5.53
N PRO A 77 -15.38 -14.69 6.06
CA PRO A 77 -16.02 -14.93 7.35
C PRO A 77 -16.95 -16.15 7.36
N LEU A 78 -17.18 -16.79 6.21
CA LEU A 78 -18.02 -17.99 6.08
C LEU A 78 -17.29 -19.33 6.33
N TYR A 79 -16.00 -19.31 6.67
CA TYR A 79 -15.25 -20.50 7.10
C TYR A 79 -14.70 -20.29 8.52
N VAL A 80 -15.57 -20.48 9.50
CA VAL A 80 -15.19 -20.76 10.89
C VAL A 80 -15.79 -22.14 11.19
N ILE A 81 -14.93 -23.14 11.36
CA ILE A 81 -15.30 -24.51 11.76
C ILE A 81 -15.54 -24.51 13.27
#